data_AF-A0A5N5RE52-F1
#
_entry.id   AF-A0A5N5RE52-F1
#
_cell.length_a   1.000
_cell.length_b   1.000
_cell.length_c   1.000
_cell.angle_alpha   90.00
_cell.angle_beta   90.00
_cell.angle_gamma   90.00
#
_symmetry.space_group_name_H-M   'P 1'
#
loop_
_entity.id
_entity.type
_entity.pdbx_description
1 polymer ?
#
loop_
_entity_poly.entity_id
_entity_poly.type
_entity_poly.pdbx_seq_one_letter_code
_entity_poly.pdbx_strand_id
1 'polypeptide(L)'
;MKAVRLSYNPFLPELDVTVDKEPLSRFSSLRRLRHVRLLEWAPVLFDLLANEINDNFTLEVHSNSFCYGMMRILAARCPRCVAVDNDEPMFREGVLERLHRMESLSPASLENREFHIGLSEAAGMEGSCAALLELLVENDASCSFDGDAVSMSVCEAVSVRFHAQGETRPACHDDMTVLLASDELTEAFTCAGAPYNLVLIASDHSALVRGDENGMTMYTESDDIVPIVSGVIDDQLLCPMLSDAAWRSSRRAMAEDSDAFGRLCLIDASFHVDDMPDVMDVGRTYRPGIRSIPQGIVPSSMLLTSADPSVVAVDGDAFHPVRSGKTNIAVTVNSAVEPQYRRDVMVRSRLLVRGLTLFPSVKTMPVNGDGRFELSIIPADATNVDELRWSSDDPSVVRVDNGGKLHAVGFGNTSIRVFTAETETYARVEVRPVMRGVKVSADSVRVEAGSQIPWRFAAVPADACGADLLRAVSEDPAVAQYRGGYIVGVGVGETIIRISTSDGMVNRWIPVSVRRKGLFQ
;
A
#
# COMPACT_ATOMS: atom_id res chain seq x y z
N MET A 1 -13.71 -11.81 -24.17
CA MET A 1 -14.53 -12.23 -23.02
C MET A 1 -13.73 -12.06 -21.75
N LYS A 2 -14.08 -11.03 -20.98
CA LYS A 2 -13.39 -10.61 -19.76
C LYS A 2 -14.04 -11.23 -18.53
N ALA A 3 -13.25 -11.53 -17.50
CA ALA A 3 -13.77 -11.98 -16.20
C ALA A 3 -13.84 -10.80 -15.24
N VAL A 4 -15.04 -10.35 -14.88
CA VAL A 4 -15.25 -9.28 -13.90
C VAL A 4 -15.59 -9.91 -12.56
N ARG A 5 -14.91 -9.50 -11.51
CA ARG A 5 -15.28 -9.84 -10.14
C ARG A 5 -15.70 -8.58 -9.40
N LEU A 6 -16.90 -8.62 -8.84
CA LEU A 6 -17.48 -7.59 -8.00
C LEU A 6 -17.48 -8.07 -6.55
N SER A 7 -16.83 -7.33 -5.67
CA SER A 7 -16.81 -7.60 -4.24
C SER A 7 -17.44 -6.42 -3.51
N TYR A 8 -18.58 -6.63 -2.87
CA TYR A 8 -19.29 -5.58 -2.15
C TYR A 8 -19.51 -5.98 -0.70
N ASN A 9 -18.99 -5.15 0.20
CA ASN A 9 -19.23 -5.26 1.63
C ASN A 9 -20.30 -4.23 2.08
N PRO A 10 -21.54 -4.67 2.37
CA PRO A 10 -22.62 -3.76 2.76
C PRO A 10 -22.37 -3.08 4.12
N PHE A 11 -21.50 -3.63 4.97
CA PHE A 11 -21.22 -3.01 6.27
C PHE A 11 -20.22 -1.86 6.15
N LEU A 12 -19.18 -1.95 5.31
CA LEU A 12 -18.21 -0.85 5.07
C LEU A 12 -18.52 0.00 3.81
N PRO A 13 -19.74 -0.09 3.29
CA PRO A 13 -20.10 0.11 1.87
C PRO A 13 -18.93 0.05 0.86
N GLU A 14 -18.06 -0.95 0.99
CA GLU A 14 -16.88 -1.04 0.14
C GLU A 14 -17.18 -1.88 -1.09
N LEU A 15 -17.29 -1.20 -2.24
CA LEU A 15 -17.31 -1.83 -3.56
C LEU A 15 -15.88 -1.88 -4.13
N ASP A 16 -15.42 -3.09 -4.44
CA ASP A 16 -14.22 -3.34 -5.22
C ASP A 16 -14.57 -4.12 -6.49
N VAL A 17 -13.91 -3.79 -7.58
CA VAL A 17 -14.14 -4.40 -8.89
C VAL A 17 -12.78 -4.72 -9.50
N THR A 18 -12.64 -5.94 -10.01
CA THR A 18 -11.44 -6.36 -10.75
C THR A 18 -11.83 -6.92 -12.11
N VAL A 19 -10.94 -6.76 -13.08
CA VAL A 19 -11.11 -7.27 -14.45
C VAL A 19 -9.91 -8.16 -14.76
N ASP A 20 -10.14 -9.41 -15.11
CA ASP A 20 -9.11 -10.45 -15.31
C ASP A 20 -8.12 -10.56 -14.13
N LYS A 21 -8.63 -10.43 -12.90
CA LYS A 21 -7.84 -10.42 -11.65
C LYS A 21 -6.93 -9.21 -11.47
N GLU A 22 -7.00 -8.22 -12.36
CA GLU A 22 -6.29 -6.95 -12.21
C GLU A 22 -7.21 -5.88 -11.59
N PRO A 23 -6.69 -5.03 -10.69
CA PRO A 23 -7.45 -3.92 -10.13
C PRO A 23 -7.72 -2.86 -11.20
N LEU A 24 -8.85 -2.16 -11.07
CA LEU A 24 -9.20 -1.06 -11.97
C LEU A 24 -8.11 0.01 -12.06
N SER A 25 -7.96 0.62 -13.23
CA SER A 25 -7.09 1.79 -13.45
C SER A 25 -7.41 2.91 -12.46
N ARG A 26 -6.42 3.73 -12.10
CA ARG A 26 -6.63 4.92 -11.24
C ARG A 26 -7.60 5.94 -11.82
N PHE A 27 -7.84 5.91 -13.13
CA PHE A 27 -8.74 6.81 -13.85
C PHE A 27 -10.12 6.20 -14.13
N SER A 28 -10.38 4.99 -13.64
CA SER A 28 -11.67 4.31 -13.80
C SER A 28 -12.80 5.11 -13.15
N SER A 29 -13.91 5.29 -13.89
CA SER A 29 -15.14 5.89 -13.35
C SER A 29 -15.80 5.03 -12.29
N LEU A 30 -15.60 3.71 -12.30
CA LEU A 30 -16.14 2.79 -11.27
C LEU A 30 -15.56 3.07 -9.89
N ARG A 31 -14.36 3.65 -9.79
CA ARG A 31 -13.75 4.03 -8.50
C ARG A 31 -14.59 5.04 -7.71
N ARG A 32 -15.45 5.82 -8.38
CA ARG A 32 -16.34 6.78 -7.71
C ARG A 32 -17.45 6.10 -6.91
N LEU A 33 -17.73 4.83 -7.20
CA LEU A 33 -18.74 4.02 -6.51
C LEU A 33 -18.17 3.36 -5.24
N ARG A 34 -16.87 3.52 -4.98
CA ARG A 34 -16.24 3.03 -3.75
C ARG A 34 -16.74 3.84 -2.56
N HIS A 35 -17.17 3.18 -1.49
CA HIS A 35 -17.78 3.79 -0.30
C HIS A 35 -19.19 4.34 -0.53
N VAL A 36 -19.86 3.90 -1.60
CA VAL A 36 -21.25 4.22 -1.92
C VAL A 36 -22.12 3.00 -1.59
N ARG A 37 -23.36 3.20 -1.15
CA ARG A 37 -24.30 2.12 -0.81
C ARG A 37 -24.84 1.43 -2.06
N LEU A 38 -25.27 0.17 -1.90
CA LEU A 38 -25.74 -0.69 -2.99
C LEU A 38 -26.74 0.03 -3.88
N LEU A 39 -27.77 0.62 -3.26
CA LEU A 39 -28.90 1.18 -3.99
C LEU A 39 -28.55 2.46 -4.77
N GLU A 40 -27.48 3.15 -4.39
CA GLU A 40 -26.98 4.33 -5.09
C GLU A 40 -26.11 3.96 -6.31
N TRP A 41 -25.25 2.94 -6.19
CA TRP A 41 -24.35 2.58 -7.29
C TRP A 41 -24.90 1.52 -8.23
N ALA A 42 -25.80 0.64 -7.77
CA ALA A 42 -26.35 -0.46 -8.56
C ALA A 42 -26.99 0.01 -9.88
N PRO A 43 -27.81 1.09 -9.91
CA PRO A 43 -28.46 1.54 -11.15
C PRO A 43 -27.49 1.91 -12.28
N VAL A 44 -26.28 2.35 -11.95
CA VAL A 44 -25.30 2.85 -12.92
C VAL A 44 -24.16 1.88 -13.21
N LEU A 45 -24.04 0.77 -12.45
CA LEU A 45 -22.90 -0.13 -12.52
C LEU A 45 -22.67 -0.70 -13.93
N PHE A 46 -23.71 -1.29 -14.52
CA PHE A 46 -23.58 -2.03 -15.78
C PHE A 46 -23.28 -1.12 -16.96
N ASP A 47 -23.77 0.12 -16.96
CA ASP A 47 -23.41 1.12 -17.97
C ASP A 47 -21.93 1.50 -17.87
N LEU A 48 -21.43 1.68 -16.64
CA LEU A 48 -20.02 1.98 -16.39
C LEU A 48 -19.12 0.80 -16.79
N LEU A 49 -19.49 -0.44 -16.42
CA LEU A 49 -18.77 -1.65 -16.82
C LEU A 49 -18.76 -1.83 -18.33
N ALA A 50 -19.92 -1.66 -18.98
CA ALA A 50 -20.03 -1.74 -20.43
C ALA A 50 -19.09 -0.75 -21.13
N ASN A 51 -19.06 0.51 -20.66
CA ASN A 51 -18.21 1.55 -21.22
C ASN A 51 -16.71 1.29 -20.97
N GLU A 52 -16.35 0.80 -19.78
CA GLU A 52 -14.96 0.61 -19.39
C GLU A 52 -14.33 -0.64 -20.02
N ILE A 53 -15.08 -1.74 -20.10
CA ILE A 53 -14.59 -3.02 -20.64
C ILE A 53 -14.60 -3.01 -22.17
N ASN A 54 -15.66 -2.45 -22.75
CA ASN A 54 -15.92 -2.42 -24.19
C ASN A 54 -15.80 -3.79 -24.90
N ASP A 55 -16.11 -4.87 -24.18
CA ASP A 55 -16.18 -6.25 -24.66
C ASP A 55 -17.24 -7.00 -23.81
N ASN A 56 -17.62 -8.20 -24.24
CA ASN A 56 -18.46 -9.10 -23.46
C ASN A 56 -17.73 -9.57 -22.20
N PHE A 57 -18.46 -9.69 -21.09
CA PHE A 57 -17.90 -10.12 -19.81
C PHE A 57 -18.81 -11.08 -19.05
N THR A 58 -18.21 -11.86 -18.15
CA THR A 58 -18.91 -12.56 -17.07
C THR A 58 -18.74 -11.79 -15.78
N LEU A 59 -19.76 -11.81 -14.93
CA LEU A 59 -19.74 -11.17 -13.62
C LEU A 59 -19.77 -12.23 -12.52
N GLU A 60 -18.73 -12.28 -11.71
CA GLU A 60 -18.66 -13.04 -10.46
C GLU A 60 -18.98 -12.07 -9.32
N VAL A 61 -20.09 -12.29 -8.62
CA VAL A 61 -20.51 -11.46 -7.49
C VAL A 61 -20.09 -12.13 -6.19
N HIS A 62 -19.41 -11.37 -5.34
CA HIS A 62 -18.93 -11.78 -4.03
C HIS A 62 -19.51 -10.83 -2.98
N SER A 63 -20.74 -11.10 -2.55
CA SER A 63 -21.53 -10.28 -1.62
C SER A 63 -22.71 -11.08 -1.04
N ASN A 64 -23.67 -10.42 -0.37
CA ASN A 64 -24.82 -11.09 0.23
C ASN A 64 -25.85 -11.48 -0.84
N SER A 65 -26.82 -12.32 -0.45
CA SER A 65 -27.90 -12.78 -1.33
C SER A 65 -28.69 -11.63 -1.96
N PHE A 66 -28.94 -10.56 -1.20
CA PHE A 66 -29.64 -9.37 -1.70
C PHE A 66 -28.87 -8.66 -2.81
N CYS A 67 -27.57 -8.39 -2.60
CA CYS A 67 -26.70 -7.80 -3.62
C CYS A 67 -26.61 -8.70 -4.86
N TYR A 68 -26.44 -10.01 -4.68
CA TYR A 68 -26.45 -10.96 -5.80
C TYR A 68 -27.76 -10.94 -6.58
N GLY A 69 -28.91 -10.96 -5.90
CA GLY A 69 -30.23 -10.84 -6.51
C GLY A 69 -30.37 -9.55 -7.33
N MET A 70 -29.96 -8.42 -6.76
CA MET A 70 -29.97 -7.13 -7.45
C MET A 70 -29.07 -7.14 -8.70
N MET A 71 -27.87 -7.71 -8.61
CA MET A 71 -26.94 -7.82 -9.75
C MET A 71 -27.51 -8.72 -10.85
N ARG A 72 -28.22 -9.80 -10.52
CA ARG A 72 -28.90 -10.65 -11.50
C ARG A 72 -29.99 -9.89 -12.26
N ILE A 73 -30.83 -9.16 -11.53
CA ILE A 73 -31.91 -8.34 -12.11
C ILE A 73 -31.33 -7.32 -13.09
N LEU A 74 -30.25 -6.63 -12.69
CA LEU A 74 -29.62 -5.61 -13.51
C LEU A 74 -28.85 -6.17 -14.71
N ALA A 75 -28.17 -7.30 -14.53
CA ALA A 75 -27.44 -7.96 -15.61
C ALA A 75 -28.35 -8.39 -16.75
N ALA A 76 -29.60 -8.79 -16.47
CA ALA A 76 -30.58 -9.17 -17.49
C ALA A 76 -30.86 -8.04 -18.51
N ARG A 77 -30.61 -6.78 -18.12
CA ARG A 77 -30.76 -5.59 -19.00
C ARG A 77 -29.45 -5.17 -19.67
N CYS A 78 -28.33 -5.82 -19.37
CA CYS A 78 -27.02 -5.49 -19.93
C CYS A 78 -26.63 -6.49 -21.05
N PRO A 79 -26.68 -6.10 -22.34
CA PRO A 79 -26.39 -7.03 -23.44
C PRO A 79 -24.92 -7.50 -23.49
N ARG A 80 -24.02 -6.82 -22.78
CA ARG A 80 -22.59 -7.17 -22.69
C ARG A 80 -22.26 -8.13 -21.54
N CYS A 81 -23.18 -8.29 -20.58
CA CYS A 81 -23.05 -9.27 -19.51
C CYS A 81 -23.60 -10.62 -19.99
N VAL A 82 -22.72 -11.61 -20.15
CA VAL A 82 -23.08 -12.91 -20.75
C VAL A 82 -23.50 -13.93 -19.70
N ALA A 83 -22.97 -13.81 -18.49
CA ALA A 83 -23.30 -14.67 -17.36
C ALA A 83 -23.05 -13.93 -16.04
N VAL A 84 -23.87 -14.23 -15.03
CA VAL A 84 -23.65 -13.81 -13.65
C VAL A 84 -23.58 -15.05 -12.79
N ASP A 85 -22.41 -15.28 -12.20
CA ASP A 85 -22.18 -16.35 -11.25
C ASP A 85 -22.08 -15.75 -9.85
N ASN A 86 -22.56 -16.51 -8.87
CA ASN A 86 -22.31 -16.22 -7.47
C ASN A 86 -21.11 -17.03 -7.03
N ASP A 87 -20.07 -16.37 -6.56
CA ASP A 87 -19.09 -17.01 -5.68
C ASP A 87 -19.43 -16.50 -4.29
N GLU A 88 -20.41 -17.14 -3.67
CA GLU A 88 -21.10 -16.64 -2.49
C GLU A 88 -20.13 -16.73 -1.28
N PRO A 89 -19.57 -15.64 -0.73
CA PRO A 89 -19.02 -15.73 0.60
C PRO A 89 -20.21 -15.93 1.53
N MET A 90 -20.22 -17.03 2.28
CA MET A 90 -21.14 -17.11 3.42
C MET A 90 -20.79 -15.95 4.35
N PHE A 91 -21.63 -14.91 4.37
CA PHE A 91 -21.79 -14.11 5.57
C PHE A 91 -22.12 -15.13 6.64
N ARG A 92 -21.14 -15.54 7.45
CA ARG A 92 -21.37 -16.54 8.51
C ARG A 92 -22.50 -16.11 9.43
N GLU A 93 -22.73 -14.80 9.48
CA GLU A 93 -23.75 -14.07 10.24
C GLU A 93 -24.25 -12.91 9.39
N GLY A 94 -25.58 -12.79 9.28
CA GLY A 94 -26.29 -11.65 8.71
C GLY A 94 -26.21 -10.41 9.62
N VAL A 95 -26.91 -9.34 9.22
CA VAL A 95 -26.84 -8.07 9.95
C VAL A 95 -27.43 -8.18 11.35
N LEU A 96 -28.50 -8.97 11.53
CA LEU A 96 -29.16 -9.17 12.81
C LEU A 96 -28.22 -9.83 13.82
N GLU A 97 -27.57 -10.95 13.46
CA GLU A 97 -26.63 -11.61 14.39
C GLU A 97 -25.41 -10.73 14.70
N ARG A 98 -24.95 -9.94 13.73
CA ARG A 98 -23.84 -8.98 13.95
C ARG A 98 -24.24 -7.83 14.87
N LEU A 99 -25.47 -7.34 14.78
CA LEU A 99 -26.01 -6.34 15.71
C LEU A 99 -26.18 -6.91 17.11
N HIS A 100 -26.67 -8.14 17.24
CA HIS A 100 -26.72 -8.82 18.54
C HIS A 100 -25.31 -9.02 19.13
N ARG A 101 -24.33 -9.40 18.31
CA ARG A 101 -22.94 -9.48 18.75
C ARG A 101 -22.40 -8.11 19.14
N MET A 102 -22.74 -7.04 18.41
CA MET A 102 -22.33 -5.68 18.75
C MET A 102 -22.87 -5.26 20.13
N GLU A 103 -24.14 -5.55 20.40
CA GLU A 103 -24.76 -5.35 21.71
C GLU A 103 -24.02 -6.13 22.81
N SER A 104 -23.63 -7.38 22.54
CA SER A 104 -22.86 -8.20 23.50
C SER A 104 -21.45 -7.66 23.78
N LEU A 105 -20.78 -7.11 22.75
CA LEU A 105 -19.42 -6.56 22.85
C LEU A 105 -19.42 -5.18 23.50
N SER A 106 -20.45 -4.38 23.25
CA SER A 106 -20.57 -3.04 23.79
C SER A 106 -22.05 -2.63 23.92
N PRO A 107 -22.72 -2.96 25.03
CA PRO A 107 -24.15 -2.69 25.19
C PRO A 107 -24.51 -1.20 25.08
N ALA A 108 -23.59 -0.31 25.47
CA ALA A 108 -23.78 1.14 25.41
C ALA A 108 -23.50 1.75 24.02
N SER A 109 -23.12 0.94 23.03
CA SER A 109 -22.75 1.43 21.69
C SER A 109 -23.93 1.56 20.73
N LEU A 110 -24.99 0.78 20.95
CA LEU A 110 -26.27 0.91 20.26
C LEU A 110 -27.18 1.78 21.13
N GLU A 111 -27.57 2.94 20.62
CA GLU A 111 -28.61 3.74 21.25
C GLU A 111 -29.96 3.07 21.03
N ASN A 112 -30.85 3.10 22.03
CA ASN A 112 -32.20 2.58 21.87
C ASN A 112 -32.89 3.27 20.69
N ARG A 113 -33.08 2.53 19.60
CA ARG A 113 -33.57 3.07 18.33
C ARG A 113 -34.63 2.15 17.75
N GLU A 114 -35.80 2.74 17.52
CA GLU A 114 -36.87 2.13 16.74
C GLU A 114 -36.89 2.81 15.37
N PHE A 115 -36.69 2.04 14.30
CA PHE A 115 -36.83 2.53 12.93
C PHE A 115 -38.28 2.42 12.49
N HIS A 116 -38.82 3.47 11.88
CA HIS A 116 -40.20 3.48 11.41
C HIS A 116 -40.29 3.31 9.90
N ILE A 117 -41.09 2.34 9.45
CA ILE A 117 -41.32 2.03 8.04
C ILE A 117 -42.80 2.23 7.72
N GLY A 118 -43.08 3.27 6.93
CA GLY A 118 -44.43 3.59 6.47
C GLY A 118 -44.79 2.78 5.22
N LEU A 119 -45.87 2.00 5.29
CA LEU A 119 -46.40 1.24 4.15
C LEU A 119 -47.59 1.98 3.56
N SER A 120 -47.56 2.23 2.26
CA SER A 120 -48.65 2.85 1.50
C SER A 120 -49.04 1.97 0.32
N GLU A 121 -50.31 2.01 -0.05
CA GLU A 121 -50.85 1.33 -1.23
C GLU A 121 -51.40 2.34 -2.22
N ALA A 122 -51.19 2.07 -3.51
CA ALA A 122 -51.76 2.86 -4.59
C ALA A 122 -53.28 2.61 -4.70
N ALA A 123 -53.97 3.51 -5.40
CA ALA A 123 -55.40 3.35 -5.64
C ALA A 123 -55.69 2.01 -6.38
N GLY A 124 -56.65 1.24 -5.89
CA GLY A 124 -56.99 -0.09 -6.44
C GLY A 124 -56.11 -1.24 -5.94
N MET A 125 -55.29 -1.01 -4.91
CA MET A 125 -54.50 -2.04 -4.24
C MET A 125 -54.93 -2.25 -2.78
N GLU A 126 -56.21 -2.05 -2.48
CA GLU A 126 -56.71 -2.08 -1.10
C GLU A 126 -56.39 -3.40 -0.40
N GLY A 127 -55.72 -3.31 0.76
CA GLY A 127 -55.34 -4.46 1.58
C GLY A 127 -53.97 -5.06 1.23
N SER A 128 -53.23 -4.49 0.27
CA SER A 128 -51.89 -4.96 -0.07
C SER A 128 -50.88 -4.69 1.04
N CYS A 129 -51.02 -3.58 1.76
CA CYS A 129 -50.20 -3.31 2.95
C CYS A 129 -50.45 -4.34 4.06
N ALA A 130 -51.71 -4.71 4.30
CA ALA A 130 -52.06 -5.72 5.29
C ALA A 130 -51.48 -7.09 4.92
N ALA A 131 -51.58 -7.49 3.64
CA ALA A 131 -50.98 -8.72 3.14
C ALA A 131 -49.45 -8.73 3.30
N LEU A 132 -48.76 -7.61 3.05
CA LEU A 132 -47.32 -7.51 3.28
C LEU A 132 -46.96 -7.68 4.76
N LEU A 133 -47.72 -7.07 5.67
CA LEU A 133 -47.50 -7.22 7.12
C LEU A 133 -47.66 -8.69 7.56
N GLU A 134 -48.66 -9.40 7.05
CA GLU A 134 -48.82 -10.83 7.29
C GLU A 134 -47.62 -11.62 6.76
N LEU A 135 -47.20 -11.37 5.52
CA LEU A 135 -46.05 -12.04 4.92
C LEU A 135 -44.75 -11.79 5.70
N LEU A 136 -44.54 -10.58 6.24
CA LEU A 136 -43.36 -10.27 7.07
C LEU A 136 -43.31 -11.14 8.34
N VAL A 137 -44.45 -11.34 9.00
CA VAL A 137 -44.56 -12.20 10.19
C VAL A 137 -44.42 -13.69 9.84
N GLU A 138 -44.91 -14.10 8.67
CA GLU A 138 -44.78 -15.49 8.21
C GLU A 138 -43.34 -15.85 7.80
N ASN A 139 -42.60 -14.90 7.24
CA ASN A 139 -41.25 -15.15 6.70
C ASN A 139 -40.13 -14.91 7.72
N ASP A 140 -40.37 -14.09 8.76
CA ASP A 140 -39.35 -13.76 9.75
C ASP A 140 -39.87 -13.94 11.18
N ALA A 141 -39.26 -14.88 11.91
CA ALA A 141 -39.63 -15.19 13.30
C ALA A 141 -39.34 -14.04 14.28
N SER A 142 -38.56 -13.04 13.88
CA SER A 142 -38.32 -11.83 14.67
C SER A 142 -39.47 -10.81 14.58
N CYS A 143 -40.39 -10.98 13.63
CA CYS A 143 -41.55 -10.13 13.42
C CYS A 143 -42.75 -10.59 14.28
N SER A 144 -43.45 -9.63 14.87
CA SER A 144 -44.69 -9.88 15.63
C SER A 144 -45.67 -8.72 15.50
N PHE A 145 -46.98 -9.02 15.55
CA PHE A 145 -48.02 -7.99 15.55
C PHE A 145 -48.07 -7.24 16.89
N ASP A 146 -48.14 -5.92 16.80
CA ASP A 146 -48.34 -4.98 17.90
C ASP A 146 -49.50 -4.03 17.54
N GLY A 147 -50.73 -4.48 17.80
CA GLY A 147 -51.93 -3.79 17.34
C GLY A 147 -52.05 -3.85 15.82
N ASP A 148 -52.11 -2.67 15.18
CA ASP A 148 -52.24 -2.52 13.71
C ASP A 148 -50.87 -2.41 13.00
N ALA A 149 -49.78 -2.63 13.72
CA ALA A 149 -48.41 -2.56 13.22
C ALA A 149 -47.69 -3.91 13.40
N VAL A 150 -46.58 -4.08 12.67
CA VAL A 150 -45.65 -5.21 12.88
C VAL A 150 -44.35 -4.65 13.44
N SER A 151 -43.84 -5.26 14.51
CA SER A 151 -42.53 -4.95 15.09
C SER A 151 -41.57 -6.11 14.88
N MET A 152 -40.42 -5.81 14.28
CA MET A 152 -39.30 -6.72 14.11
C MET A 152 -38.25 -6.45 15.19
N SER A 153 -37.99 -7.43 16.04
CA SER A 153 -36.97 -7.34 17.08
C SER A 153 -35.59 -7.68 16.51
N VAL A 154 -34.70 -6.68 16.44
CA VAL A 154 -33.33 -6.87 15.93
C VAL A 154 -32.38 -7.25 17.07
N CYS A 155 -32.41 -6.49 18.16
CA CYS A 155 -31.73 -6.79 19.44
C CYS A 155 -32.44 -6.05 20.59
N GLU A 156 -31.92 -6.04 21.82
CA GLU A 156 -32.61 -5.34 22.93
C GLU A 156 -32.71 -3.82 22.67
N ALA A 157 -31.66 -3.23 22.10
CA ALA A 157 -31.60 -1.80 21.82
C ALA A 157 -32.26 -1.39 20.48
N VAL A 158 -32.52 -2.32 19.56
CA VAL A 158 -32.91 -1.98 18.19
C VAL A 158 -34.13 -2.76 17.74
N SER A 159 -35.12 -2.04 17.20
CA SER A 159 -36.32 -2.60 16.58
C SER A 159 -36.66 -1.88 15.27
N VAL A 160 -37.45 -2.54 14.43
CA VAL A 160 -38.02 -1.94 13.22
C VAL A 160 -39.54 -2.10 13.28
N ARG A 161 -40.27 -0.99 13.18
CA ARG A 161 -41.73 -0.95 13.25
C ARG A 161 -42.32 -0.59 11.90
N PHE A 162 -43.10 -1.50 11.35
CA PHE A 162 -43.87 -1.35 10.13
C PHE A 162 -45.30 -0.90 10.45
N HIS A 163 -45.78 0.15 9.80
CA HIS A 163 -47.15 0.65 9.99
C HIS A 163 -47.79 1.04 8.66
N ALA A 164 -49.05 0.64 8.48
CA ALA A 164 -49.82 1.00 7.30
C ALA A 164 -50.33 2.46 7.41
N GLN A 165 -50.17 3.22 6.34
CA GLN A 165 -50.59 4.60 6.23
C GLN A 165 -51.81 4.68 5.32
N GLY A 166 -52.95 5.06 5.90
CA GLY A 166 -54.20 5.25 5.15
C GLY A 166 -54.10 6.47 4.22
N GLU A 167 -53.87 6.19 2.94
CA GLU A 167 -53.87 7.10 1.78
C GLU A 167 -52.77 8.19 1.66
N THR A 168 -52.52 8.47 0.38
CA THR A 168 -51.37 8.99 -0.40
C THR A 168 -50.37 10.05 0.14
N ARG A 169 -50.11 10.17 1.45
CA ARG A 169 -48.98 10.99 1.95
C ARG A 169 -48.35 10.37 3.19
N PRO A 170 -47.11 9.85 3.11
CA PRO A 170 -46.44 9.32 4.28
C PRO A 170 -46.09 10.41 5.28
N ALA A 171 -46.03 10.01 6.55
CA ALA A 171 -45.56 10.88 7.61
C ALA A 171 -44.10 11.27 7.36
N CYS A 172 -43.79 12.58 7.46
CA CYS A 172 -42.44 13.15 7.26
C CYS A 172 -41.40 12.72 8.31
N HIS A 173 -41.69 11.67 9.09
CA HIS A 173 -40.90 11.22 10.24
C HIS A 173 -40.45 9.75 10.12
N ASP A 174 -40.88 9.01 9.10
CA ASP A 174 -40.42 7.64 8.88
C ASP A 174 -38.99 7.61 8.32
N ASP A 175 -38.22 6.59 8.73
CA ASP A 175 -36.87 6.35 8.20
C ASP A 175 -36.91 5.78 6.76
N MET A 176 -38.02 5.14 6.38
CA MET A 176 -38.22 4.58 5.05
C MET A 176 -39.72 4.51 4.72
N THR A 177 -40.07 4.68 3.44
CA THR A 177 -41.44 4.43 2.97
C THR A 177 -41.45 3.38 1.87
N VAL A 178 -42.49 2.54 1.88
CA VAL A 178 -42.75 1.53 0.84
C VAL A 178 -44.10 1.81 0.22
N LEU A 179 -44.14 1.97 -1.10
CA LEU A 179 -45.36 2.08 -1.88
C LEU A 179 -45.57 0.81 -2.70
N LEU A 180 -46.72 0.16 -2.51
CA LEU A 180 -47.19 -0.94 -3.35
C LEU A 180 -48.06 -0.38 -4.46
N ALA A 181 -47.70 -0.63 -5.72
CA ALA A 181 -48.35 -0.10 -6.91
C ALA A 181 -48.64 -1.17 -7.97
N SER A 182 -49.60 -0.90 -8.85
CA SER A 182 -50.02 -1.81 -9.93
C SER A 182 -49.64 -1.31 -11.34
N ASP A 183 -49.20 -0.06 -11.47
CA ASP A 183 -48.69 0.52 -12.71
C ASP A 183 -47.55 1.54 -12.48
N GLU A 184 -46.81 1.85 -13.56
CA GLU A 184 -45.77 2.90 -13.55
C GLU A 184 -46.35 4.32 -13.43
N LEU A 185 -47.58 4.56 -13.88
CA LEU A 185 -48.24 5.88 -13.89
C LEU A 185 -48.60 6.40 -12.50
N THR A 186 -48.41 5.58 -11.47
CA THR A 186 -48.36 5.99 -10.05
C THR A 186 -47.17 6.95 -9.76
N GLU A 187 -46.35 7.24 -10.77
CA GLU A 187 -45.20 8.15 -10.93
C GLU A 187 -45.19 9.50 -10.17
N ALA A 188 -46.32 10.02 -9.69
CA ALA A 188 -46.38 11.26 -8.91
C ALA A 188 -46.04 11.09 -7.42
N PHE A 189 -45.70 9.88 -6.98
CA PHE A 189 -45.31 9.59 -5.60
C PHE A 189 -43.81 9.87 -5.37
N THR A 190 -43.41 11.13 -5.39
CA THR A 190 -42.25 11.57 -4.59
C THR A 190 -42.77 11.96 -3.22
N CYS A 191 -42.58 11.11 -2.23
CA CYS A 191 -42.81 11.50 -0.84
C CYS A 191 -41.73 12.50 -0.48
N ALA A 192 -42.06 13.79 -0.57
CA ALA A 192 -41.14 14.91 -0.42
C ALA A 192 -40.53 15.09 0.99
N GLY A 193 -40.55 14.04 1.85
CA GLY A 193 -40.14 14.15 3.25
C GLY A 193 -39.51 12.90 3.89
N ALA A 194 -39.55 11.71 3.28
CA ALA A 194 -38.84 10.54 3.81
C ALA A 194 -37.45 10.43 3.16
N PRO A 195 -36.41 10.00 3.91
CA PRO A 195 -35.04 9.94 3.38
C PRO A 195 -34.85 8.81 2.35
N TYR A 196 -35.70 7.77 2.36
CA TYR A 196 -35.67 6.71 1.35
C TYR A 196 -37.09 6.26 0.96
N ASN A 197 -37.33 6.15 -0.35
CA ASN A 197 -38.62 5.74 -0.92
C ASN A 197 -38.47 4.49 -1.80
N LEU A 198 -39.12 3.39 -1.44
CA LEU A 198 -39.15 2.17 -2.25
C LEU A 198 -40.54 2.01 -2.89
N VAL A 199 -40.57 1.95 -4.22
CA VAL A 199 -41.81 1.73 -4.99
C VAL A 199 -41.74 0.35 -5.63
N LEU A 200 -42.68 -0.50 -5.27
CA LEU A 200 -42.79 -1.87 -5.75
C LEU A 200 -44.03 -1.99 -6.63
N ILE A 201 -43.80 -2.23 -7.92
CA ILE A 201 -44.86 -2.39 -8.92
C ILE A 201 -45.07 -3.88 -9.14
N ALA A 202 -46.27 -4.37 -8.84
CA ALA A 202 -46.62 -5.78 -9.01
C ALA A 202 -46.46 -6.20 -10.48
N SER A 203 -45.72 -7.30 -10.71
CA SER A 203 -45.36 -7.80 -12.05
C SER A 203 -45.15 -9.31 -12.05
N ASP A 204 -45.07 -9.91 -13.23
CA ASP A 204 -44.68 -11.31 -13.45
C ASP A 204 -43.17 -11.51 -13.60
N HIS A 205 -42.40 -10.42 -13.44
CA HIS A 205 -40.94 -10.41 -13.50
C HIS A 205 -40.37 -9.28 -12.62
N SER A 206 -39.18 -9.50 -12.06
CA SER A 206 -38.46 -8.51 -11.27
C SER A 206 -37.50 -7.66 -12.13
N ALA A 207 -37.64 -6.34 -12.10
CA ALA A 207 -36.80 -5.43 -12.87
C ALA A 207 -36.70 -4.01 -12.30
N LEU A 208 -35.48 -3.45 -12.26
CA LEU A 208 -35.26 -2.06 -11.83
C LEU A 208 -35.79 -1.07 -12.88
N VAL A 209 -36.72 -0.19 -12.51
CA VAL A 209 -37.23 0.89 -13.37
C VAL A 209 -36.33 2.12 -13.27
N ARG A 210 -36.09 2.59 -12.04
CA ARG A 210 -35.20 3.71 -11.71
C ARG A 210 -34.66 3.55 -10.29
N GLY A 211 -33.51 4.17 -10.03
CA GLY A 211 -32.95 4.26 -8.68
C GLY A 211 -31.99 5.43 -8.58
N ASP A 212 -32.04 6.12 -7.44
CA ASP A 212 -31.12 7.19 -7.06
C ASP A 212 -30.88 7.17 -5.54
N GLU A 213 -30.23 8.20 -5.03
CA GLU A 213 -29.91 8.35 -3.60
C GLU A 213 -31.14 8.47 -2.69
N ASN A 214 -32.30 8.85 -3.22
CA ASN A 214 -33.53 9.10 -2.45
C ASN A 214 -34.56 7.97 -2.58
N GLY A 215 -34.30 6.96 -3.41
CA GLY A 215 -35.23 5.86 -3.57
C GLY A 215 -35.04 5.00 -4.80
N MET A 216 -35.89 3.98 -4.90
CA MET A 216 -35.85 2.98 -5.94
C MET A 216 -37.27 2.63 -6.40
N THR A 217 -37.44 2.36 -7.69
CA THR A 217 -38.68 1.86 -8.27
C THR A 217 -38.39 0.59 -9.04
N MET A 218 -39.11 -0.48 -8.72
CA MET A 218 -38.91 -1.79 -9.32
C MET A 218 -40.23 -2.44 -9.66
N TYR A 219 -40.25 -3.15 -10.79
CA TYR A 219 -41.15 -4.27 -10.97
C TYR A 219 -40.72 -5.41 -10.07
N THR A 220 -41.68 -6.05 -9.41
CA THR A 220 -41.41 -7.17 -8.51
C THR A 220 -42.47 -8.26 -8.67
N GLU A 221 -42.00 -9.50 -8.66
CA GLU A 221 -42.85 -10.66 -8.40
C GLU A 221 -43.29 -10.66 -6.93
N SER A 222 -44.41 -11.32 -6.63
CA SER A 222 -44.97 -11.40 -5.25
C SER A 222 -43.97 -11.97 -4.25
N ASP A 223 -43.23 -12.99 -4.68
CA ASP A 223 -42.32 -13.77 -3.82
C ASP A 223 -41.03 -12.98 -3.51
N ASP A 224 -40.71 -11.97 -4.33
CA ASP A 224 -39.55 -11.10 -4.16
C ASP A 224 -39.83 -9.88 -3.26
N ILE A 225 -41.10 -9.57 -2.95
CA ILE A 225 -41.47 -8.37 -2.18
C ILE A 225 -40.78 -8.35 -0.81
N VAL A 226 -40.93 -9.43 -0.03
CA VAL A 226 -40.33 -9.49 1.32
C VAL A 226 -38.80 -9.47 1.26
N PRO A 227 -38.12 -10.31 0.44
CA PRO A 227 -36.65 -10.25 0.28
C PRO A 227 -36.13 -8.87 -0.12
N ILE A 228 -36.83 -8.16 -1.02
CA ILE A 228 -36.43 -6.80 -1.43
C ILE A 228 -36.60 -5.82 -0.28
N VAL A 229 -37.76 -5.81 0.40
CA VAL A 229 -38.00 -4.91 1.54
C VAL A 229 -36.97 -5.15 2.63
N SER A 230 -36.76 -6.39 3.06
CA SER A 230 -35.76 -6.73 4.10
C SER A 230 -34.33 -6.38 3.66
N GLY A 231 -33.96 -6.67 2.41
CA GLY A 231 -32.63 -6.34 1.89
C GLY A 231 -32.35 -4.84 1.82
N VAL A 232 -33.36 -4.03 1.49
CA VAL A 232 -33.26 -2.57 1.52
C VAL A 232 -33.12 -2.05 2.95
N ILE A 233 -33.89 -2.58 3.90
CA ILE A 233 -33.77 -2.24 5.34
C ILE A 233 -32.35 -2.55 5.85
N ASP A 234 -31.84 -3.73 5.52
CA ASP A 234 -30.48 -4.14 5.89
C ASP A 234 -29.45 -3.16 5.34
N ASP A 235 -29.43 -2.90 4.03
CA ASP A 235 -28.40 -2.08 3.39
C ASP A 235 -28.49 -0.59 3.77
N GLN A 236 -29.71 -0.04 3.92
CA GLN A 236 -29.95 1.39 4.12
C GLN A 236 -30.09 1.83 5.57
N LEU A 237 -30.49 0.94 6.49
CA LEU A 237 -30.75 1.29 7.89
C LEU A 237 -29.82 0.56 8.85
N LEU A 238 -29.81 -0.78 8.79
CA LEU A 238 -29.13 -1.61 9.79
C LEU A 238 -27.61 -1.69 9.60
N CYS A 239 -27.13 -1.92 8.38
CA CYS A 239 -25.70 -1.96 8.06
C CYS A 239 -24.98 -0.63 8.35
N PRO A 240 -25.53 0.57 8.01
CA PRO A 240 -24.93 1.84 8.41
C PRO A 240 -24.82 2.02 9.92
N MET A 241 -25.88 1.67 10.66
CA MET A 241 -25.89 1.76 12.11
C MET A 241 -24.82 0.84 12.73
N LEU A 242 -24.75 -0.43 12.28
CA LEU A 242 -23.72 -1.37 12.73
C LEU A 242 -22.31 -0.81 12.46
N SER A 243 -22.09 -0.27 11.26
CA SER A 243 -20.78 0.28 10.87
C SER A 243 -20.36 1.46 11.73
N ASP A 244 -21.26 2.41 11.97
CA ASP A 244 -20.99 3.59 12.78
C ASP A 244 -20.73 3.19 14.24
N ALA A 245 -21.55 2.29 14.78
CA ALA A 245 -21.36 1.76 16.13
C ALA A 245 -20.00 1.05 16.25
N ALA A 246 -19.66 0.15 15.32
CA ALA A 246 -18.43 -0.64 15.37
C ALA A 246 -17.18 0.24 15.27
N TRP A 247 -17.23 1.27 14.41
CA TRP A 247 -16.15 2.23 14.26
C TRP A 247 -15.95 3.11 15.51
N ARG A 248 -17.04 3.58 16.13
CA ARG A 248 -16.97 4.37 17.36
C ARG A 248 -16.40 3.55 18.51
N SER A 249 -16.82 2.29 18.63
CA SER A 249 -16.34 1.36 19.64
C SER A 249 -14.89 0.97 19.42
N SER A 250 -14.46 0.66 18.19
CA SER A 250 -13.08 0.26 17.89
C SER A 250 -12.05 1.35 18.25
N ARG A 251 -12.42 2.64 18.11
CA ARG A 251 -11.58 3.78 18.51
C ARG A 251 -11.39 3.92 20.02
N ARG A 252 -12.34 3.42 20.80
CA ARG A 252 -12.33 3.50 22.28
C ARG A 252 -11.81 2.21 22.92
N ALA A 253 -11.74 1.13 22.16
CA ALA A 253 -11.44 -0.22 22.60
C ALA A 253 -9.94 -0.45 22.86
N MET A 254 -9.65 -1.47 23.68
CA MET A 254 -8.28 -2.00 23.83
C MET A 254 -7.84 -2.73 22.54
N ALA A 255 -6.55 -3.03 22.41
CA ALA A 255 -5.99 -3.64 21.20
C ALA A 255 -6.66 -4.98 20.81
N GLU A 256 -7.02 -5.81 21.78
CA GLU A 256 -7.66 -7.12 21.54
C GLU A 256 -9.12 -6.97 21.09
N ASP A 257 -9.87 -6.05 21.70
CA ASP A 257 -11.28 -5.79 21.36
C ASP A 257 -11.42 -5.07 20.00
N SER A 258 -10.43 -4.27 19.62
CA SER A 258 -10.41 -3.54 18.33
C SER A 258 -10.52 -4.48 17.13
N ASP A 259 -9.90 -5.67 17.23
CA ASP A 259 -10.01 -6.71 16.21
C ASP A 259 -11.43 -7.30 16.15
N ALA A 260 -12.08 -7.51 17.31
CA ALA A 260 -13.46 -7.99 17.37
C ALA A 260 -14.45 -7.01 16.71
N PHE A 261 -14.31 -5.70 16.98
CA PHE A 261 -15.12 -4.67 16.33
C PHE A 261 -14.83 -4.54 14.84
N GLY A 262 -13.56 -4.68 14.43
CA GLY A 262 -13.18 -4.73 13.02
C GLY A 262 -13.94 -5.84 12.29
N ARG A 263 -13.96 -7.05 12.83
CA ARG A 263 -14.62 -8.22 12.21
C ARG A 263 -16.14 -8.07 12.04
N LEU A 264 -16.82 -7.27 12.87
CA LEU A 264 -18.27 -7.04 12.75
C LEU A 264 -18.67 -6.42 11.41
N CYS A 265 -17.82 -5.57 10.83
CA CYS A 265 -18.10 -4.91 9.56
C CYS A 265 -17.45 -5.60 8.36
N LEU A 266 -16.85 -6.78 8.55
CA LEU A 266 -16.16 -7.50 7.51
C LEU A 266 -16.94 -8.73 7.08
N ILE A 267 -17.06 -8.89 5.77
CA ILE A 267 -17.17 -10.21 5.16
C ILE A 267 -15.85 -10.93 5.46
N ASP A 268 -15.88 -12.22 5.81
CA ASP A 268 -14.68 -13.04 6.10
C ASP A 268 -13.48 -12.55 5.25
N ALA A 269 -12.43 -12.04 5.92
CA ALA A 269 -11.38 -11.28 5.24
C ALA A 269 -10.80 -12.09 4.07
N SER A 270 -10.86 -11.52 2.86
CA SER A 270 -10.32 -12.22 1.69
C SER A 270 -8.83 -11.91 1.57
N PHE A 271 -8.03 -12.95 1.39
CA PHE A 271 -6.58 -12.82 1.27
C PHE A 271 -6.14 -13.19 -0.14
N HIS A 272 -5.44 -12.28 -0.77
CA HIS A 272 -4.77 -12.48 -2.05
C HIS A 272 -3.28 -12.68 -1.81
N VAL A 273 -2.75 -13.78 -2.31
CA VAL A 273 -1.31 -14.05 -2.29
C VAL A 273 -0.69 -13.37 -3.50
N ASP A 274 0.36 -12.60 -3.28
CA ASP A 274 1.12 -11.94 -4.34
C ASP A 274 1.84 -12.97 -5.21
N ASP A 275 2.03 -12.57 -6.46
CA ASP A 275 2.56 -13.47 -7.47
C ASP A 275 4.04 -13.82 -7.22
N MET A 276 4.38 -15.10 -7.31
CA MET A 276 5.74 -15.61 -7.07
C MET A 276 6.48 -15.85 -8.39
N PRO A 277 7.80 -15.67 -8.47
CA PRO A 277 8.51 -15.83 -9.74
C PRO A 277 8.42 -17.26 -10.30
N ASP A 278 8.32 -17.37 -11.63
CA ASP A 278 8.30 -18.67 -12.34
C ASP A 278 9.63 -19.43 -12.22
N VAL A 279 10.72 -18.70 -12.01
CA VAL A 279 12.07 -19.24 -11.87
C VAL A 279 12.65 -18.85 -10.52
N MET A 280 13.11 -19.86 -9.78
CA MET A 280 13.73 -19.69 -8.46
C MET A 280 15.18 -20.16 -8.49
N ASP A 281 16.04 -19.52 -7.70
CA ASP A 281 17.45 -19.89 -7.60
C ASP A 281 17.76 -20.61 -6.28
N VAL A 282 18.57 -21.67 -6.37
CA VAL A 282 19.02 -22.42 -5.20
C VAL A 282 19.70 -21.51 -4.18
N GLY A 283 19.27 -21.64 -2.91
CA GLY A 283 19.84 -20.89 -1.78
C GLY A 283 19.37 -19.44 -1.64
N ARG A 284 18.36 -19.02 -2.40
CA ARG A 284 17.53 -17.83 -2.09
C ARG A 284 16.37 -18.21 -1.16
N THR A 285 15.76 -17.20 -0.56
CA THR A 285 14.53 -17.35 0.23
C THR A 285 13.44 -16.53 -0.42
N TYR A 286 12.29 -17.15 -0.67
CA TYR A 286 11.14 -16.49 -1.28
C TYR A 286 9.96 -16.49 -0.29
N ARG A 287 9.48 -15.31 0.08
CA ARG A 287 8.34 -15.12 0.97
C ARG A 287 7.14 -14.63 0.15
N PRO A 288 6.02 -15.36 0.12
CA PRO A 288 4.80 -14.86 -0.52
C PRO A 288 4.29 -13.61 0.20
N GLY A 289 4.03 -12.55 -0.57
CA GLY A 289 3.28 -11.40 -0.07
C GLY A 289 1.81 -11.75 0.09
N ILE A 290 1.12 -11.14 1.06
CA ILE A 290 -0.32 -11.29 1.22
C ILE A 290 -0.94 -9.90 1.30
N ARG A 291 -2.01 -9.69 0.54
CA ARG A 291 -2.88 -8.53 0.65
C ARG A 291 -4.26 -8.98 1.10
N SER A 292 -4.78 -8.33 2.13
CA SER A 292 -6.14 -8.54 2.58
C SER A 292 -7.09 -7.54 1.92
N ILE A 293 -8.36 -7.95 1.79
CA ILE A 293 -9.46 -7.02 1.60
C ILE A 293 -10.41 -7.19 2.80
N PRO A 294 -10.68 -6.09 3.51
CA PRO A 294 -10.02 -4.78 3.40
C PRO A 294 -8.54 -4.81 3.82
N GLN A 295 -7.78 -3.77 3.44
CA GLN A 295 -6.32 -3.73 3.60
C GLN A 295 -5.89 -3.66 5.08
N GLY A 296 -4.77 -4.30 5.40
CA GLY A 296 -4.14 -4.24 6.72
C GLY A 296 -4.56 -5.34 7.70
N ILE A 297 -5.42 -6.26 7.27
CA ILE A 297 -5.81 -7.45 8.02
C ILE A 297 -4.71 -8.50 7.85
N VAL A 298 -4.28 -9.09 8.96
CA VAL A 298 -3.28 -10.17 8.97
C VAL A 298 -4.03 -11.51 9.04
N PRO A 299 -3.67 -12.52 8.24
CA PRO A 299 -4.29 -13.83 8.34
C PRO A 299 -3.96 -14.51 9.67
N SER A 300 -4.89 -15.31 10.18
CA SER A 300 -4.72 -16.08 11.42
C SER A 300 -3.82 -17.29 11.23
N SER A 301 -3.75 -17.84 10.02
CA SER A 301 -2.79 -18.88 9.67
C SER A 301 -2.36 -18.79 8.20
N MET A 302 -1.14 -19.26 7.92
CA MET A 302 -0.62 -19.42 6.57
C MET A 302 0.12 -20.76 6.51
N LEU A 303 -0.21 -21.57 5.52
CA LEU A 303 0.41 -22.86 5.25
C LEU A 303 1.00 -22.84 3.84
N LEU A 304 2.32 -22.96 3.77
CA LEU A 304 3.05 -23.17 2.51
C LEU A 304 3.27 -24.66 2.30
N THR A 305 3.12 -25.11 1.06
CA THR A 305 3.40 -26.50 0.68
C THR A 305 4.16 -26.57 -0.64
N SER A 306 4.96 -27.62 -0.79
CA SER A 306 5.66 -27.96 -2.03
C SER A 306 5.39 -29.41 -2.36
N ALA A 307 5.03 -29.69 -3.61
CA ALA A 307 4.80 -31.06 -4.09
C ALA A 307 6.07 -31.92 -4.03
N ASP A 308 7.25 -31.29 -4.17
CA ASP A 308 8.56 -31.91 -3.98
C ASP A 308 9.45 -31.05 -3.05
N PRO A 309 9.44 -31.34 -1.73
CA PRO A 309 10.30 -30.68 -0.76
C PRO A 309 11.80 -30.83 -1.01
N SER A 310 12.23 -31.81 -1.82
CA SER A 310 13.63 -31.97 -2.21
C SER A 310 14.08 -30.96 -3.26
N VAL A 311 13.13 -30.32 -3.96
CA VAL A 311 13.37 -29.26 -4.96
C VAL A 311 13.16 -27.90 -4.33
N VAL A 312 12.01 -27.67 -3.69
CA VAL A 312 11.72 -26.47 -2.89
C VAL A 312 11.28 -26.92 -1.50
N ALA A 313 12.14 -26.71 -0.51
CA ALA A 313 11.79 -26.92 0.89
C ALA A 313 10.93 -25.75 1.40
N VAL A 314 10.12 -26.03 2.42
CA VAL A 314 9.29 -25.03 3.10
C VAL A 314 9.72 -24.97 4.56
N ASP A 315 9.96 -23.78 5.07
CA ASP A 315 10.24 -23.54 6.48
C ASP A 315 9.45 -22.31 6.94
N GLY A 316 8.52 -22.50 7.88
CA GLY A 316 7.57 -21.48 8.30
C GLY A 316 6.77 -20.87 7.14
N ASP A 317 6.96 -19.57 6.93
CA ASP A 317 6.30 -18.72 5.94
C ASP A 317 7.19 -18.46 4.70
N ALA A 318 8.21 -19.29 4.46
CA ALA A 318 9.12 -19.12 3.34
C ALA A 318 9.37 -20.40 2.52
N PHE A 319 9.58 -20.20 1.22
CA PHE A 319 10.08 -21.20 0.29
C PHE A 319 11.60 -21.10 0.14
N HIS A 320 12.27 -22.25 0.24
CA HIS A 320 13.72 -22.41 0.14
C HIS A 320 14.06 -23.37 -1.00
N PRO A 321 14.42 -22.90 -2.19
CA PRO A 321 14.85 -23.76 -3.28
C PRO A 321 16.18 -24.44 -2.93
N VAL A 322 16.18 -25.78 -2.96
CA VAL A 322 17.31 -26.61 -2.52
C VAL A 322 18.01 -27.27 -3.70
N ARG A 323 17.24 -27.72 -4.70
CA ARG A 323 17.77 -28.50 -5.82
C ARG A 323 17.12 -28.06 -7.12
N SER A 324 17.90 -28.07 -8.21
CA SER A 324 17.35 -27.80 -9.54
C SER A 324 16.28 -28.83 -9.93
N GLY A 325 15.17 -28.36 -10.48
CA GLY A 325 14.03 -29.19 -10.85
C GLY A 325 12.76 -28.36 -11.06
N LYS A 326 11.64 -29.02 -11.38
CA LYS A 326 10.32 -28.41 -11.42
C LYS A 326 9.48 -28.95 -10.28
N THR A 327 8.73 -28.09 -9.60
CA THR A 327 7.79 -28.50 -8.56
C THR A 327 6.60 -27.53 -8.54
N ASN A 328 5.47 -27.98 -8.03
CA ASN A 328 4.34 -27.12 -7.73
C ASN A 328 4.45 -26.64 -6.28
N ILE A 329 4.29 -25.33 -6.06
CA ILE A 329 4.16 -24.73 -4.73
C ILE A 329 2.74 -24.24 -4.55
N ALA A 330 2.25 -24.28 -3.32
CA ALA A 330 0.92 -23.79 -2.97
C ALA A 330 0.93 -23.04 -1.63
N VAL A 331 0.03 -22.07 -1.52
CA VAL A 331 -0.19 -21.27 -0.32
C VAL A 331 -1.65 -21.36 0.06
N THR A 332 -1.90 -21.77 1.30
CA THR A 332 -3.22 -21.81 1.93
C THR A 332 -3.26 -20.83 3.10
N VAL A 333 -4.26 -19.96 3.12
CA VAL A 333 -4.46 -18.92 4.13
C VAL A 333 -5.70 -19.27 4.96
N ASN A 334 -5.63 -19.05 6.27
CA ASN A 334 -6.67 -19.32 7.26
C ASN A 334 -7.24 -20.76 7.21
N SER A 335 -6.38 -21.72 6.86
CA SER A 335 -6.75 -23.13 6.75
C SER A 335 -7.92 -23.40 5.78
N ALA A 336 -8.01 -22.61 4.70
CA ALA A 336 -8.97 -22.84 3.64
C ALA A 336 -8.87 -24.27 3.07
N VAL A 337 -10.00 -24.80 2.58
CA VAL A 337 -10.09 -26.16 2.03
C VAL A 337 -9.19 -26.31 0.79
N GLU A 338 -9.13 -25.27 -0.04
CA GLU A 338 -8.24 -25.20 -1.19
C GLU A 338 -7.20 -24.09 -1.03
N PRO A 339 -5.98 -24.27 -1.57
CA PRO A 339 -4.98 -23.22 -1.56
C PRO A 339 -5.40 -22.06 -2.47
N GLN A 340 -5.36 -20.84 -1.95
CA GLN A 340 -5.67 -19.63 -2.72
C GLN A 340 -4.64 -19.34 -3.82
N TYR A 341 -3.47 -19.96 -3.76
CA TYR A 341 -2.42 -19.79 -4.75
C TYR A 341 -1.71 -21.12 -5.04
N ARG A 342 -1.49 -21.38 -6.32
CA ARG A 342 -0.64 -22.47 -6.83
C ARG A 342 0.23 -21.96 -7.96
N ARG A 343 1.47 -22.44 -8.02
CA ARG A 343 2.36 -22.16 -9.16
C ARG A 343 3.32 -23.30 -9.41
N ASP A 344 3.50 -23.64 -10.68
CA ASP A 344 4.60 -24.47 -11.12
C ASP A 344 5.86 -23.61 -11.23
N VAL A 345 6.88 -23.94 -10.46
CA VAL A 345 8.15 -23.22 -10.42
C VAL A 345 9.28 -24.07 -10.97
N MET A 346 10.20 -23.44 -11.69
CA MET A 346 11.46 -24.02 -12.14
C MET A 346 12.59 -23.54 -11.23
N VAL A 347 13.17 -24.45 -10.46
CA VAL A 347 14.38 -24.19 -9.69
C VAL A 347 15.61 -24.43 -10.55
N ARG A 348 16.51 -23.44 -10.59
CA ARG A 348 17.82 -23.55 -11.24
C ARG A 348 18.93 -23.31 -10.23
N SER A 349 20.09 -23.90 -10.50
CA SER A 349 21.30 -23.63 -9.74
C SER A 349 22.11 -22.55 -10.45
N ARG A 350 22.42 -21.47 -9.74
CA ARG A 350 23.30 -20.38 -10.18
C ARG A 350 24.40 -20.18 -9.15
N LEU A 351 25.57 -19.75 -9.60
CA LEU A 351 26.59 -19.19 -8.71
C LEU A 351 26.13 -17.76 -8.38
N LEU A 352 25.61 -17.56 -7.17
CA LEU A 352 25.13 -16.27 -6.70
C LEU A 352 26.24 -15.52 -5.95
N VAL A 353 26.19 -14.19 -5.97
CA VAL A 353 27.00 -13.34 -5.09
C VAL A 353 26.74 -13.73 -3.64
N ARG A 354 27.81 -13.98 -2.89
CA ARG A 354 27.80 -14.29 -1.45
C ARG A 354 28.62 -13.32 -0.62
N GLY A 355 29.55 -12.60 -1.24
CA GLY A 355 30.36 -11.58 -0.58
C GLY A 355 30.62 -10.38 -1.48
N LEU A 356 30.62 -9.20 -0.87
CA LEU A 356 30.97 -7.93 -1.50
C LEU A 356 32.01 -7.20 -0.65
N THR A 357 32.99 -6.58 -1.28
CA THR A 357 33.98 -5.74 -0.59
C THR A 357 34.27 -4.49 -1.41
N LEU A 358 34.31 -3.34 -0.73
CA LEU A 358 34.67 -2.05 -1.31
C LEU A 358 36.03 -1.61 -0.82
N PHE A 359 36.89 -1.18 -1.75
CA PHE A 359 38.20 -0.62 -1.46
C PHE A 359 38.37 0.76 -2.11
N PRO A 360 38.93 1.76 -1.40
CA PRO A 360 39.19 1.78 0.05
C PRO A 360 37.89 1.81 0.87
N SER A 361 37.95 1.45 2.16
CA SER A 361 36.78 1.51 3.07
C SER A 361 36.39 2.94 3.48
N VAL A 362 37.31 3.89 3.32
CA VAL A 362 37.08 5.34 3.46
C VAL A 362 37.68 6.04 2.25
N LYS A 363 36.89 6.88 1.57
CA LYS A 363 37.34 7.67 0.42
C LYS A 363 37.10 9.16 0.70
N THR A 364 38.15 9.97 0.58
CA THR A 364 38.02 11.43 0.63
C THR A 364 37.87 11.95 -0.80
N MET A 365 36.93 12.88 -1.02
CA MET A 365 36.65 13.48 -2.32
C MET A 365 36.54 15.01 -2.21
N PRO A 366 36.99 15.77 -3.22
CA PRO A 366 36.66 17.19 -3.30
C PRO A 366 35.19 17.37 -3.70
N VAL A 367 34.54 18.43 -3.21
CA VAL A 367 33.20 18.83 -3.68
C VAL A 367 33.18 19.03 -5.20
N ASN A 368 32.09 18.60 -5.85
CA ASN A 368 31.93 18.50 -7.31
C ASN A 368 32.89 17.51 -7.99
N GLY A 369 33.65 16.73 -7.22
CA GLY A 369 34.53 15.69 -7.73
C GLY A 369 33.78 14.38 -8.02
N ASP A 370 34.29 13.64 -9.00
CA ASP A 370 33.85 12.29 -9.32
C ASP A 370 34.76 11.24 -8.67
N GLY A 371 34.22 10.05 -8.40
CA GLY A 371 34.97 8.96 -7.80
C GLY A 371 34.36 7.59 -8.07
N ARG A 372 35.09 6.54 -7.69
CA ARG A 372 34.60 5.16 -7.69
C ARG A 372 35.30 4.36 -6.58
N PHE A 373 34.63 3.34 -6.08
CA PHE A 373 35.26 2.27 -5.29
C PHE A 373 35.67 1.11 -6.19
N GLU A 374 36.69 0.38 -5.78
CA GLU A 374 36.97 -0.95 -6.32
C GLU A 374 36.05 -1.96 -5.63
N LEU A 375 35.21 -2.62 -6.42
CA LEU A 375 34.28 -3.65 -5.94
C LEU A 375 34.85 -5.04 -6.21
N SER A 376 35.01 -5.84 -5.16
CA SER A 376 35.32 -7.27 -5.25
C SER A 376 34.08 -8.10 -4.95
N ILE A 377 33.83 -9.11 -5.78
CA ILE A 377 32.65 -9.99 -5.71
C ILE A 377 33.11 -11.43 -5.45
N ILE A 378 32.42 -12.11 -4.53
CA ILE A 378 32.69 -13.51 -4.20
C ILE A 378 31.42 -14.34 -4.41
N PRO A 379 31.46 -15.42 -5.22
CA PRO A 379 32.57 -15.81 -6.08
C PRO A 379 32.73 -14.84 -7.27
N ALA A 380 33.93 -14.80 -7.87
CA ALA A 380 34.23 -13.84 -8.94
C ALA A 380 33.45 -14.11 -10.26
N ASP A 381 33.02 -15.36 -10.45
CA ASP A 381 32.19 -15.84 -11.57
C ASP A 381 30.70 -15.92 -11.21
N ALA A 382 30.26 -15.17 -10.19
CA ALA A 382 28.85 -15.02 -9.88
C ALA A 382 28.06 -14.55 -11.11
N THR A 383 26.85 -15.07 -11.27
CA THR A 383 26.01 -14.91 -12.47
C THR A 383 24.88 -13.91 -12.28
N ASN A 384 24.74 -13.31 -11.10
CA ASN A 384 23.75 -12.29 -10.76
C ASN A 384 24.40 -10.91 -10.50
N VAL A 385 25.54 -10.63 -11.12
CA VAL A 385 26.27 -9.35 -10.96
C VAL A 385 25.47 -8.17 -11.49
N ASP A 386 24.60 -8.41 -12.48
CA ASP A 386 23.63 -7.44 -13.02
C ASP A 386 22.52 -7.07 -12.02
N GLU A 387 22.33 -7.86 -10.97
CA GLU A 387 21.37 -7.61 -9.89
C GLU A 387 21.93 -6.66 -8.81
N LEU A 388 23.20 -6.27 -8.88
CA LEU A 388 23.81 -5.32 -7.94
C LEU A 388 23.07 -3.97 -7.92
N ARG A 389 22.91 -3.43 -6.72
CA ARG A 389 22.32 -2.11 -6.48
C ARG A 389 23.22 -1.28 -5.59
N TRP A 390 23.21 0.03 -5.82
CA TRP A 390 23.98 1.01 -5.08
C TRP A 390 23.05 2.05 -4.48
N SER A 391 23.37 2.52 -3.29
CA SER A 391 22.67 3.63 -2.64
C SER A 391 23.62 4.48 -1.81
N SER A 392 23.25 5.75 -1.61
CA SER A 392 23.89 6.60 -0.61
C SER A 392 22.91 6.89 0.50
N ASP A 393 23.40 6.87 1.74
CA ASP A 393 22.63 7.26 2.91
C ASP A 393 22.30 8.78 2.91
N ASP A 394 23.12 9.59 2.23
CA ASP A 394 22.88 11.03 2.05
C ASP A 394 23.25 11.51 0.63
N PRO A 395 22.26 11.48 -0.30
CA PRO A 395 22.43 11.97 -1.66
C PRO A 395 22.69 13.49 -1.79
N SER A 396 22.57 14.27 -0.70
CA SER A 396 22.93 15.68 -0.68
C SER A 396 24.44 15.89 -0.46
N VAL A 397 25.13 14.88 0.08
CA VAL A 397 26.60 14.86 0.25
C VAL A 397 27.25 14.14 -0.93
N VAL A 398 26.84 12.92 -1.25
CA VAL A 398 27.36 12.13 -2.39
C VAL A 398 26.25 11.39 -3.10
N ARG A 399 26.20 11.47 -4.42
CA ARG A 399 25.34 10.63 -5.25
C ARG A 399 26.12 9.46 -5.80
N VAL A 400 25.46 8.31 -5.94
CA VAL A 400 25.99 7.12 -6.60
C VAL A 400 25.03 6.67 -7.69
N ASP A 401 25.55 6.32 -8.86
CA ASP A 401 24.76 5.75 -9.95
C ASP A 401 24.69 4.21 -9.88
N ASN A 402 23.89 3.61 -10.78
CA ASN A 402 23.72 2.16 -10.84
C ASN A 402 25.03 1.40 -11.16
N GLY A 403 26.04 2.06 -11.71
CA GLY A 403 27.37 1.49 -11.99
C GLY A 403 28.39 1.68 -10.86
N GLY A 404 27.99 2.32 -9.76
CA GLY A 404 28.85 2.64 -8.63
C GLY A 404 29.75 3.87 -8.83
N LYS A 405 29.45 4.72 -9.84
CA LYS A 405 30.14 6.02 -9.99
C LYS A 405 29.60 7.00 -8.96
N LEU A 406 30.51 7.63 -8.23
CA LEU A 406 30.23 8.63 -7.21
C LEU A 406 30.36 10.04 -7.78
N HIS A 407 29.50 10.94 -7.31
CA HIS A 407 29.58 12.38 -7.53
C HIS A 407 29.37 13.12 -6.21
N ALA A 408 30.38 13.87 -5.77
CA ALA A 408 30.32 14.65 -4.54
C ALA A 408 29.52 15.95 -4.76
N VAL A 409 28.48 16.17 -3.96
CA VAL A 409 27.53 17.29 -4.11
C VAL A 409 27.76 18.34 -3.02
N GLY A 410 27.85 17.92 -1.76
CA GLY A 410 27.92 18.79 -0.60
C GLY A 410 28.98 18.33 0.40
N PHE A 411 29.44 19.24 1.26
CA PHE A 411 30.42 18.91 2.30
C PHE A 411 29.82 17.98 3.36
N GLY A 412 30.64 17.08 3.90
CA GLY A 412 30.24 16.19 4.98
C GLY A 412 30.63 14.75 4.75
N ASN A 413 30.09 13.86 5.58
CA ASN A 413 30.37 12.43 5.54
C ASN A 413 29.08 11.67 5.23
N THR A 414 29.17 10.66 4.38
CA THR A 414 28.06 9.75 4.09
C THR A 414 28.56 8.32 3.89
N SER A 415 27.65 7.36 3.98
CA SER A 415 27.92 5.95 3.65
C SER A 415 27.39 5.64 2.26
N ILE A 416 28.17 4.87 1.51
CA ILE A 416 27.75 4.27 0.25
C ILE A 416 27.55 2.78 0.49
N ARG A 417 26.37 2.28 0.14
CA ARG A 417 25.98 0.88 0.25
C ARG A 417 25.97 0.26 -1.14
N VAL A 418 26.49 -0.95 -1.27
CA VAL A 418 26.29 -1.83 -2.42
C VAL A 418 25.73 -3.16 -1.94
N PHE A 419 24.72 -3.67 -2.63
CA PHE A 419 24.00 -4.86 -2.18
C PHE A 419 23.38 -5.68 -3.31
N THR A 420 23.03 -6.91 -2.96
CA THR A 420 22.22 -7.89 -3.71
C THR A 420 21.15 -8.42 -2.77
N ALA A 421 20.30 -9.35 -3.23
CA ALA A 421 19.37 -10.05 -2.34
C ALA A 421 20.09 -10.92 -1.29
N GLU A 422 21.33 -11.32 -1.56
CA GLU A 422 22.10 -12.24 -0.73
C GLU A 422 22.99 -11.55 0.30
N THR A 423 23.55 -10.39 -0.04
CA THR A 423 24.59 -9.74 0.78
C THR A 423 24.70 -8.24 0.49
N GLU A 424 25.29 -7.51 1.42
CA GLU A 424 25.56 -6.08 1.33
C GLU A 424 26.89 -5.70 1.96
N THR A 425 27.42 -4.54 1.57
CA THR A 425 28.59 -3.93 2.22
C THR A 425 28.54 -2.41 2.11
N TYR A 426 29.38 -1.74 2.90
CA TYR A 426 29.39 -0.29 3.06
C TYR A 426 30.81 0.28 2.96
N ALA A 427 30.92 1.50 2.43
CA ALA A 427 32.13 2.30 2.49
C ALA A 427 31.80 3.76 2.81
N ARG A 428 32.67 4.43 3.58
CA ARG A 428 32.47 5.84 3.96
C ARG A 428 33.07 6.75 2.90
N VAL A 429 32.37 7.85 2.63
CA VAL A 429 32.89 8.95 1.81
C VAL A 429 32.89 10.22 2.64
N GLU A 430 33.99 10.96 2.57
CA GLU A 430 34.16 12.28 3.17
C GLU A 430 34.37 13.31 2.06
N VAL A 431 33.49 14.30 1.98
CA VAL A 431 33.55 15.37 0.99
C VAL A 431 34.10 16.64 1.62
N ARG A 432 35.22 17.11 1.06
CA ARG A 432 35.97 18.29 1.53
C ARG A 432 36.04 19.39 0.46
N PRO A 433 36.39 20.63 0.83
CA PRO A 433 36.66 21.70 -0.14
C PRO A 433 37.79 21.36 -1.12
N VAL A 434 37.72 21.92 -2.32
CA VAL A 434 38.85 21.89 -3.27
C VAL A 434 40.00 22.74 -2.70
N MET A 435 41.22 22.22 -2.78
CA MET A 435 42.42 22.98 -2.41
C MET A 435 42.67 24.08 -3.44
N ARG A 436 42.63 25.35 -2.99
CA ARG A 436 42.82 26.53 -3.85
C ARG A 436 44.25 27.06 -3.85
N GLY A 437 45.05 26.66 -2.87
CA GLY A 437 46.45 27.06 -2.78
C GLY A 437 47.10 26.64 -1.47
N VAL A 438 48.30 27.16 -1.24
CA VAL A 438 49.12 26.88 -0.05
C VAL A 438 49.44 28.21 0.61
N LYS A 439 49.10 28.41 1.88
CA LYS A 439 49.55 29.55 2.70
C LYS A 439 50.93 29.23 3.26
N VAL A 440 51.85 30.18 3.22
CA VAL A 440 53.22 30.06 3.74
C VAL A 440 53.52 31.15 4.76
N SER A 441 54.45 30.90 5.69
CA SER A 441 54.86 31.89 6.70
C SER A 441 55.59 33.09 6.10
N ALA A 442 56.33 32.89 5.01
CA ALA A 442 57.02 33.94 4.27
C ALA A 442 57.23 33.52 2.81
N ASP A 443 57.11 34.46 1.87
CA ASP A 443 57.25 34.24 0.42
C ASP A 443 58.70 34.14 -0.05
N SER A 444 59.65 34.52 0.81
CA SER A 444 61.08 34.26 0.63
C SER A 444 61.74 34.13 2.00
N VAL A 445 62.84 33.40 2.08
CA VAL A 445 63.53 33.13 3.35
C VAL A 445 65.00 33.47 3.23
N ARG A 446 65.52 34.16 4.24
CA ARG A 446 66.96 34.43 4.40
C ARG A 446 67.41 33.79 5.69
N VAL A 447 68.41 32.93 5.62
CA VAL A 447 68.95 32.19 6.78
C VAL A 447 70.47 32.20 6.73
N GLU A 448 71.12 32.16 7.89
CA GLU A 448 72.58 32.00 7.93
C GLU A 448 72.95 30.52 7.83
N ALA A 449 74.11 30.22 7.23
CA ALA A 449 74.64 28.86 7.19
C ALA A 449 74.83 28.31 8.62
N GLY A 450 74.29 27.13 8.89
CA GLY A 450 74.25 26.48 10.20
C GLY A 450 73.12 26.92 11.12
N SER A 451 72.29 27.89 10.71
CA SER A 451 71.12 28.37 11.47
C SER A 451 69.82 27.80 10.90
N GLN A 452 68.75 27.86 11.69
CA GLN A 452 67.40 27.46 11.27
C GLN A 452 66.36 28.51 11.62
N ILE A 453 65.34 28.65 10.76
CA ILE A 453 64.22 29.57 10.97
C ILE A 453 62.91 28.79 10.92
N PRO A 454 61.98 29.01 11.88
CA PRO A 454 60.64 28.43 11.81
C PRO A 454 59.95 28.86 10.52
N TRP A 455 59.46 27.89 9.74
CA TRP A 455 58.74 28.16 8.52
C TRP A 455 57.67 27.11 8.31
N ARG A 456 56.42 27.56 8.18
CA ARG A 456 55.24 26.69 8.07
C ARG A 456 54.54 26.95 6.75
N PHE A 457 53.87 25.91 6.28
CA PHE A 457 52.93 25.97 5.18
C PHE A 457 51.67 25.18 5.53
N ALA A 458 50.55 25.54 4.91
CA ALA A 458 49.27 24.88 5.10
C ALA A 458 48.41 25.00 3.83
N ALA A 459 47.52 24.03 3.59
CA ALA A 459 46.53 24.13 2.52
C ALA A 459 45.56 25.29 2.76
N VAL A 460 44.99 25.83 1.67
CA VAL A 460 43.91 26.82 1.71
C VAL A 460 42.72 26.29 0.91
N PRO A 461 41.56 26.04 1.55
CA PRO A 461 41.34 26.05 3.00
C PRO A 461 42.10 24.92 3.72
N ALA A 462 42.22 24.99 5.06
CA ALA A 462 43.05 24.08 5.84
C ALA A 462 42.54 22.62 5.84
N ASP A 463 41.23 22.45 5.70
CA ASP A 463 40.50 21.19 5.60
C ASP A 463 40.29 20.74 4.15
N ALA A 464 40.99 21.34 3.18
CA ALA A 464 40.86 20.96 1.79
C ALA A 464 41.18 19.47 1.54
N CYS A 465 40.52 18.89 0.55
CA CYS A 465 40.84 17.56 0.06
C CYS A 465 42.32 17.48 -0.36
N GLY A 466 43.05 16.48 0.16
CA GLY A 466 44.48 16.29 -0.12
C GLY A 466 45.44 17.19 0.67
N ALA A 467 44.97 17.94 1.68
CA ALA A 467 45.83 18.78 2.53
C ALA A 467 46.98 17.99 3.20
N ASP A 468 46.70 16.74 3.57
CA ASP A 468 47.65 15.77 4.14
C ASP A 468 48.70 15.26 3.13
N LEU A 469 48.49 15.50 1.84
CA LEU A 469 49.40 15.09 0.76
C LEU A 469 50.40 16.18 0.36
N LEU A 470 50.30 17.41 0.90
CA LEU A 470 51.26 18.47 0.61
C LEU A 470 52.65 18.15 1.16
N ARG A 471 53.69 18.30 0.34
CA ARG A 471 55.09 18.06 0.71
C ARG A 471 55.95 19.25 0.30
N ALA A 472 56.92 19.61 1.14
CA ALA A 472 57.95 20.60 0.82
C ALA A 472 59.29 19.91 0.58
N VAL A 473 59.92 20.21 -0.54
CA VAL A 473 61.18 19.59 -0.99
C VAL A 473 62.14 20.70 -1.42
N SER A 474 63.40 20.61 -0.99
CA SER A 474 64.45 21.52 -1.45
C SER A 474 65.00 21.07 -2.81
N GLU A 475 65.17 22.00 -3.74
CA GLU A 475 65.82 21.75 -5.03
C GLU A 475 67.33 21.58 -4.89
N ASP A 476 67.95 22.24 -3.90
CA ASP A 476 69.35 22.02 -3.53
C ASP A 476 69.50 21.83 -2.00
N PRO A 477 69.44 20.57 -1.52
CA PRO A 477 69.64 20.24 -0.12
C PRO A 477 71.03 20.59 0.45
N ALA A 478 72.03 20.85 -0.39
CA ALA A 478 73.36 21.29 0.04
C ALA A 478 73.37 22.79 0.40
N VAL A 479 72.42 23.57 -0.13
CA VAL A 479 72.24 24.99 0.20
C VAL A 479 71.25 25.14 1.36
N ALA A 480 70.03 24.61 1.25
CA ALA A 480 69.03 24.68 2.33
C ALA A 480 68.14 23.43 2.39
N GLN A 481 67.60 23.13 3.57
CA GLN A 481 66.71 21.98 3.77
C GLN A 481 65.44 22.37 4.54
N TYR A 482 64.32 21.71 4.22
CA TYR A 482 63.12 21.78 5.03
C TYR A 482 63.04 20.57 5.97
N ARG A 483 63.02 20.80 7.29
CA ARG A 483 62.92 19.74 8.29
C ARG A 483 62.02 20.17 9.44
N GLY A 484 60.96 19.41 9.71
CA GLY A 484 60.16 19.52 10.94
C GLY A 484 59.55 20.90 11.22
N GLY A 485 59.16 21.66 10.18
CA GLY A 485 58.64 23.02 10.37
C GLY A 485 59.70 24.12 10.40
N TYR A 486 60.94 23.81 10.00
CA TYR A 486 62.05 24.75 9.91
C TYR A 486 62.71 24.69 8.54
N ILE A 487 63.23 25.84 8.11
CA ILE A 487 64.20 25.92 7.02
C ILE A 487 65.59 26.05 7.65
N VAL A 488 66.46 25.12 7.30
CA VAL A 488 67.84 25.02 7.79
C VAL A 488 68.78 25.48 6.69
N GLY A 489 69.60 26.50 6.96
CA GLY A 489 70.68 26.91 6.08
C GLY A 489 71.87 25.95 6.19
N VAL A 490 72.28 25.34 5.09
CA VAL A 490 73.38 24.35 5.06
C VAL A 490 74.64 24.99 4.45
N GLY A 491 74.56 25.42 3.19
CA GLY A 491 75.67 26.01 2.44
C GLY A 491 75.30 27.39 1.91
N VAL A 492 76.28 28.29 1.78
CA VAL A 492 76.07 29.65 1.24
C VAL A 492 75.64 29.55 -0.22
N GLY A 493 74.53 30.19 -0.59
CA GLY A 493 73.98 30.13 -1.93
C GLY A 493 72.51 30.52 -1.99
N GLU A 494 71.88 30.27 -3.14
CA GLU A 494 70.45 30.45 -3.36
C GLU A 494 69.84 29.12 -3.83
N THR A 495 68.66 28.79 -3.32
CA THR A 495 67.90 27.59 -3.70
C THR A 495 66.40 27.85 -3.58
N ILE A 496 65.59 26.87 -3.96
CA ILE A 496 64.13 26.93 -3.88
C ILE A 496 63.62 25.77 -3.04
N ILE A 497 62.69 26.07 -2.15
CA ILE A 497 61.84 25.05 -1.54
C ILE A 497 60.53 25.00 -2.31
N ARG A 498 60.26 23.86 -2.93
CA ARG A 498 59.04 23.58 -3.69
C ARG A 498 58.03 22.88 -2.79
N ILE A 499 56.85 23.46 -2.63
CA ILE A 499 55.70 22.79 -2.01
C ILE A 499 54.82 22.24 -3.12
N SER A 500 54.45 20.97 -3.08
CA SER A 500 53.46 20.42 -4.01
C SER A 500 52.65 19.27 -3.44
N THR A 501 51.50 19.02 -4.05
CA THR A 501 50.80 17.72 -3.97
C THR A 501 51.55 16.67 -4.81
N SER A 502 51.26 15.39 -4.60
CA SER A 502 51.87 14.27 -5.32
C SER A 502 51.51 14.24 -6.81
N ASP A 503 50.32 14.74 -7.17
CA ASP A 503 49.84 14.90 -8.55
C ASP A 503 50.35 16.17 -9.24
N GLY A 504 51.04 17.06 -8.52
CA GLY A 504 51.58 18.32 -9.03
C GLY A 504 50.55 19.41 -9.34
N MET A 505 49.25 19.16 -9.12
CA MET A 505 48.15 20.10 -9.42
C MET A 505 48.23 21.38 -8.60
N VAL A 506 48.76 21.30 -7.38
CA VAL A 506 49.05 22.46 -6.52
C VAL A 506 50.55 22.53 -6.31
N ASN A 507 51.15 23.68 -6.65
CA ASN A 507 52.56 23.95 -6.43
C ASN A 507 52.82 25.39 -5.96
N ARG A 508 53.91 25.58 -5.20
CA ARG A 508 54.42 26.89 -4.78
C ARG A 508 55.94 26.83 -4.62
N TRP A 509 56.66 27.85 -5.08
CA TRP A 509 58.12 27.94 -5.02
C TRP A 509 58.53 29.04 -4.04
N ILE A 510 59.44 28.72 -3.13
CA ILE A 510 59.90 29.62 -2.09
C ILE A 510 61.40 29.84 -2.24
N PRO A 511 61.83 31.02 -2.71
CA PRO A 511 63.25 31.36 -2.77
C PRO A 511 63.87 31.38 -1.37
N VAL A 512 65.01 30.72 -1.23
CA VAL A 512 65.80 30.67 -0.01
C VAL A 512 67.22 31.15 -0.31
N SER A 513 67.66 32.20 0.38
CA SER A 513 69.02 32.72 0.31
C SER A 513 69.76 32.42 1.61
N VAL A 514 70.88 31.70 1.50
CA VAL A 514 71.72 31.33 2.63
C VAL A 514 73.00 32.15 2.60
N ARG A 515 73.25 32.90 3.68
CA ARG A 515 74.44 33.78 3.79
C ARG A 515 75.44 33.23 4.78
N ARG A 516 76.69 33.69 4.67
CA ARG A 516 77.70 33.41 5.71
C ARG A 516 77.20 33.93 7.04
N LYS A 517 77.36 33.10 8.07
CA LYS A 517 77.13 33.52 9.46
C LYS A 517 78.02 34.72 9.74
N GLY A 518 77.42 35.82 10.18
CA GLY A 518 78.19 37.01 10.55
C GLY A 518 79.19 36.65 11.65
N LEU A 519 80.49 36.79 11.37
CA LEU A 519 81.50 36.85 12.42
C LEU A 519 81.44 38.28 12.99
N PHE A 520 80.97 38.40 14.23
CA PHE A 520 80.94 39.58 15.12
C PHE A 520 79.77 40.57 14.97
N GLN A 521 78.92 40.62 16.01
CA GLN A 521 78.91 41.71 16.99
C GLN A 521 78.64 41.17 18.38
#